data_AF-A0A932PBC0-F1
#
_entry.id   AF-A0A932PBC0-F1
#
_cell.length_a   1.000
_cell.length_b   1.000
_cell.length_c   1.000
_cell.angle_alpha   90.00
_cell.angle_beta   90.00
_cell.angle_gamma   90.00
#
_symmetry.space_group_name_H-M   'P 1'
#
loop_
_entity.id
_entity.type
_entity.pdbx_description
1 polymer ?
#
loop_
_entity_poly.entity_id
_entity_poly.type
_entity_poly.pdbx_seq_one_letter_code
_entity_poly.pdbx_strand_id
1 'polypeptide(L)' 'MAEAKVEENKVTVPLSEVFGLLADAVRSERTWLHDFKDEEIAISSDLYEVILAYQYCRRPSA' A
#
# COMPACT_ATOMS: atom_id res chain seq x y z
N MET A 1 -28.86 -11.62 -0.82
CA MET A 1 -28.55 -10.26 -0.31
C MET A 1 -27.43 -9.73 -1.18
N ALA A 2 -27.75 -8.96 -2.22
CA ALA A 2 -26.73 -8.30 -3.02
C ALA A 2 -26.41 -6.98 -2.30
N GLU A 3 -25.31 -6.96 -1.57
CA GLU A 3 -24.81 -5.71 -0.98
C GLU A 3 -24.30 -4.82 -2.12
N ALA A 4 -24.93 -3.65 -2.27
CA ALA A 4 -24.53 -2.65 -3.22
C ALA A 4 -23.17 -2.08 -2.83
N LYS A 5 -22.20 -2.20 -3.74
CA LYS A 5 -20.84 -1.67 -3.63
C LYS A 5 -20.87 -0.15 -3.47
N VAL A 6 -20.40 0.35 -2.33
CA VAL A 6 -19.97 1.74 -2.20
C VAL A 6 -18.59 1.84 -2.86
N GLU A 7 -18.57 2.01 -4.18
CA GLU A 7 -17.34 2.27 -4.96
C GLU A 7 -17.37 3.73 -5.43
N GLU A 8 -17.59 4.67 -4.51
CA GLU A 8 -17.73 6.11 -4.82
C GLU A 8 -16.71 6.94 -4.04
N ASN A 9 -15.42 6.58 -4.09
CA ASN A 9 -14.31 7.55 -4.01
C ASN A 9 -12.91 6.96 -4.32
N LYS A 10 -12.79 5.90 -5.12
CA LYS A 10 -11.47 5.32 -5.43
C LYS A 10 -10.84 6.06 -6.60
N VAL A 11 -9.74 6.76 -6.35
CA VAL A 11 -8.94 7.41 -7.38
C VAL A 11 -7.84 6.44 -7.83
N THR A 12 -7.85 6.06 -9.09
CA THR A 12 -6.76 5.28 -9.69
C THR A 12 -5.62 6.21 -10.04
N VAL A 13 -4.52 6.11 -9.30
CA VAL A 13 -3.30 6.87 -9.53
C VAL A 13 -2.12 5.94 -9.79
N PRO A 14 -1.12 6.37 -10.57
CA PRO A 14 0.08 5.57 -10.79
C PRO A 14 0.81 5.29 -9.48
N LEU A 15 1.26 4.04 -9.34
CA LEU A 15 1.95 3.57 -8.14
C LEU A 15 3.22 4.38 -7.84
N SER A 16 3.91 4.86 -8.89
CA SER A 16 5.07 5.73 -8.81
C SER A 16 4.79 7.08 -8.16
N GLU A 17 3.57 7.62 -8.33
CA GLU A 17 3.17 8.90 -7.73
C GLU A 17 2.85 8.72 -6.23
N VAL A 18 2.21 7.61 -5.87
CA VAL A 18 1.83 7.34 -4.47
C VAL A 18 3.00 6.86 -3.63
N PHE A 19 3.81 5.91 -4.12
CA PHE A 19 4.90 5.33 -3.33
C PHE A 19 5.94 6.37 -2.90
N GLY A 20 6.24 7.35 -3.76
CA GLY A 20 7.15 8.44 -3.42
C GLY A 20 6.62 9.30 -2.27
N LEU A 21 5.34 9.67 -2.33
CA LEU A 21 4.68 10.46 -1.29
C LEU A 21 4.56 9.70 0.03
N LEU A 22 4.20 8.41 -0.01
CA LEU A 22 4.14 7.56 1.18
C LEU A 22 5.53 7.37 1.79
N ALA A 23 6.55 7.13 0.97
CA ALA A 23 7.93 7.00 1.45
C ALA A 23 8.42 8.29 2.12
N ASP A 24 8.12 9.45 1.54
CA ASP A 24 8.43 10.75 2.16
C ASP A 24 7.66 10.97 3.46
N ALA A 25 6.37 10.63 3.49
CA ALA A 25 5.52 10.75 4.67
C ALA A 25 6.01 9.87 5.83
N VAL A 26 6.45 8.63 5.54
CA VAL A 26 7.07 7.73 6.52
C VAL A 26 8.38 8.31 7.04
N ARG A 27 9.25 8.79 6.15
CA ARG A 27 10.56 9.38 6.53
C ARG A 27 10.41 10.69 7.32
N SER A 28 9.35 11.44 7.05
CA SER A 28 9.01 12.71 7.70
C SER A 28 8.07 12.53 8.91
N GLU A 29 7.79 11.28 9.32
CA GLU A 29 6.95 10.96 10.47
C GLU A 29 5.58 11.67 10.45
N ARG A 30 4.98 11.79 9.27
CA ARG A 30 3.72 12.49 9.09
C ARG A 30 2.59 11.74 9.80
N THR A 31 1.91 12.43 10.70
CA THR A 31 0.83 11.86 11.52
C THR A 31 -0.40 11.45 10.72
N TRP A 32 -0.68 12.09 9.58
CA TRP A 32 -1.82 11.75 8.74
C TRP A 32 -1.76 10.29 8.24
N LEU A 33 -0.56 9.73 8.06
CA LEU A 33 -0.40 8.34 7.62
C LEU A 33 -0.93 7.33 8.64
N HIS A 34 -0.99 7.73 9.92
CA HIS A 34 -1.55 6.88 10.99
C HIS A 34 -3.05 6.63 10.80
N ASP A 35 -3.76 7.57 10.19
CA ASP A 35 -5.20 7.46 9.91
C ASP A 35 -5.49 6.31 8.93
N PHE A 36 -4.52 5.98 8.07
CA PHE A 36 -4.62 4.95 7.03
C PHE A 36 -3.99 3.60 7.45
N LYS A 37 -3.59 3.45 8.72
CA LYS A 37 -2.84 2.26 9.17
C LYS A 37 -3.62 0.96 9.04
N ASP A 38 -4.93 1.01 9.25
CA ASP A 38 -5.83 -0.14 9.19
C ASP A 38 -6.53 -0.27 7.82
N GLU A 39 -6.20 0.62 6.86
CA GLU A 39 -6.80 0.59 5.53
C GLU A 39 -6.12 -0.46 4.63
N GLU A 40 -6.93 -1.27 3.96
CA GLU A 40 -6.45 -2.28 3.02
C GLU A 40 -6.30 -1.67 1.61
N ILE A 41 -5.09 -1.78 1.06
CA ILE A 41 -4.82 -1.38 -0.33
C ILE A 41 -4.86 -2.61 -1.26
N ALA A 42 -5.58 -2.48 -2.37
CA ALA A 42 -5.55 -3.48 -3.43
C ALA A 42 -4.38 -3.18 -4.39
N ILE A 43 -3.44 -4.11 -4.49
CA ILE A 43 -2.32 -4.06 -5.44
C ILE A 43 -2.40 -5.24 -6.43
N SER A 44 -1.72 -5.13 -7.58
CA SER A 44 -1.63 -6.26 -8.52
C SER A 44 -0.93 -7.44 -7.87
N SER A 45 -1.34 -8.66 -8.23
CA SER A 45 -0.69 -9.90 -7.81
C SER A 45 0.81 -9.90 -8.08
N ASP A 46 1.22 -9.43 -9.26
CA ASP A 46 2.65 -9.37 -9.64
C ASP A 46 3.47 -8.50 -8.69
N LEU A 47 2.92 -7.36 -8.26
CA LEU A 47 3.60 -6.46 -7.33
C LEU A 47 3.66 -7.08 -5.93
N TYR A 48 2.59 -7.72 -5.50
CA TYR A 48 2.56 -8.41 -4.21
C TYR A 48 3.64 -9.51 -4.14
N GLU A 49 3.80 -10.31 -5.19
CA GLU A 49 4.84 -11.33 -5.28
C GLU A 49 6.25 -10.73 -5.20
N VAL A 50 6.51 -9.62 -5.89
CA VAL A 50 7.81 -8.91 -5.84
C VAL A 50 8.09 -8.38 -4.43
N ILE A 51 7.09 -7.79 -3.75
CA ILE A 51 7.24 -7.28 -2.38
C ILE A 51 7.51 -8.43 -1.41
N LEU A 52 6.77 -9.54 -1.53
CA LEU A 52 7.01 -10.73 -0.72
C LEU A 52 8.44 -11.25 -0.92
N ALA A 53 8.87 -11.45 -2.17
CA ALA A 53 10.22 -11.89 -2.47
C ALA A 53 11.28 -10.95 -1.88
N TYR A 54 11.07 -9.63 -1.99
CA TYR A 54 11.95 -8.63 -1.39
C TYR A 54 12.03 -8.75 0.13
N GLN A 55 10.89 -8.96 0.82
CA GLN A 55 10.86 -9.17 2.28
C GLN A 55 11.59 -10.44 2.70
N TYR A 56 11.40 -11.54 1.96
CA TYR A 56 12.11 -12.80 2.22
C TYR A 56 13.62 -12.65 2.03
N CYS A 57 14.07 -11.97 0.98
CA CYS A 57 15.49 -11.67 0.77
C CYS A 57 16.09 -10.77 1.85
N ARG A 58 15.27 -9.92 2.51
CA ARG A 58 15.71 -9.02 3.57
C ARG A 58 15.74 -9.66 4.96
N ARG A 59 15.08 -10.81 5.14
CA ARG A 59 15.24 -11.63 6.35
C ARG A 59 16.43 -12.56 6.11
N PRO A 60 17.60 -12.34 6.75
CA PRO A 60 18.64 -13.35 6.72
C PRO A 60 18.02 -14.63 7.29
N SER A 61 18.04 -15.71 6.51
CA SER A 61 17.80 -17.05 7.00
C SER A 61 18.81 -17.30 8.13
N ALA A 62 18.35 -17.17 9.38
CA ALA A 62 19.11 -17.53 10.56
C ALA A 62 19.30 -19.05 10.64
#